data_AF-A0A0G0F0R2-F1
#
_entry.id   AF-A0A0G0F0R2-F1
#
_cell.length_a   1.000
_cell.length_b   1.000
_cell.length_c   1.000
_cell.angle_alpha   90.00
_cell.angle_beta   90.00
_cell.angle_gamma   90.00
#
_symmetry.space_group_name_H-M   'P 1'
#
loop_
_entity.id
_entity.type
_entity.pdbx_description
1 polymer ?
#
loop_
_entity_poly.entity_id
_entity_poly.type
_entity_poly.pdbx_seq_one_letter_code
_entity_poly.pdbx_strand_id
1 'polypeptide(L)'
;GRWNIAIQEAGFTSNAERFARKYTAKDGHICDSLSEKIIDNWLTSHKLLHEHGIYYPNQTKFKTDFLVKNKYWIEFPGLLGQLKRYDELYKKKMKLAKNLEIKIIEVLPQDIFPKNKLDSKLGFLLQ
;
A
#
# COMPACT_ATOMS: atom_id res chain seq x y z
N GLY A 1 12.97 28.85 8.55
CA GLY A 1 13.92 27.95 9.24
C GLY A 1 14.13 26.70 8.41
N ARG A 2 15.37 26.24 8.25
CA ARG A 2 15.66 25.01 7.51
C ARG A 2 15.41 23.81 8.44
N TRP A 3 14.29 23.13 8.22
CA TRP A 3 13.81 21.95 8.98
C TRP A 3 14.91 20.93 9.30
N ASN A 4 15.87 20.74 8.37
CA ASN A 4 16.98 19.80 8.55
C ASN A 4 18.00 20.20 9.62
N ILE A 5 18.19 21.50 9.87
CA ILE A 5 19.12 21.99 10.90
C ILE A 5 18.58 21.64 12.29
N ALA A 6 17.29 21.87 12.52
CA ALA A 6 16.64 21.54 13.79
C ALA A 6 16.64 20.02 14.09
N ILE A 7 16.55 19.17 13.07
CA ILE A 7 16.62 17.71 13.23
C ILE A 7 18.03 17.27 13.63
N GLN A 8 19.06 17.83 12.99
CA GLN A 8 20.46 17.53 13.32
C GLN A 8 20.84 18.02 14.72
N GLU A 9 20.42 19.23 15.10
CA GLU A 9 20.65 19.79 16.44
C GLU A 9 19.99 18.98 17.55
N ALA A 10 18.86 18.32 17.26
CA ALA A 10 18.17 17.42 18.19
C ALA A 10 18.81 16.00 18.28
N GLY A 11 19.95 15.76 17.61
CA GLY A 11 20.67 14.49 17.67
C GLY A 11 20.06 13.37 16.80
N PHE A 12 19.13 13.71 15.92
CA PHE A 12 18.55 12.77 14.96
C PHE A 12 19.27 12.84 13.63
N THR A 13 19.48 11.69 12.99
CA THR A 13 19.97 11.65 11.62
C THR A 13 18.91 12.27 10.71
N SER A 14 19.23 13.40 10.07
CA SER A 14 18.32 14.01 9.11
C SER A 14 18.03 13.04 7.98
N ASN A 15 16.78 12.61 7.84
CA ASN A 15 16.32 11.98 6.61
C ASN A 15 16.36 13.04 5.51
N ALA A 16 17.49 13.15 4.80
CA ALA A 16 17.65 14.04 3.65
C ALA A 16 16.59 13.74 2.58
N GLU A 17 16.10 12.50 2.56
CA GLU A 17 15.02 12.08 1.72
C GLU A 17 13.68 12.33 2.39
N ARG A 18 12.94 13.26 1.80
CA ARG A 18 11.48 13.35 1.87
C ARG A 18 10.78 12.06 1.39
N PHE A 19 11.53 11.03 1.04
CA PHE A 19 11.08 9.74 0.53
C PHE A 19 11.09 8.71 1.67
N ALA A 20 9.92 8.15 1.92
CA ALA A 20 9.77 6.96 2.74
C ALA A 20 10.76 5.88 2.27
N ARG A 21 11.45 5.24 3.22
CA ARG A 21 12.33 4.09 2.97
C ARG A 21 11.59 3.10 2.06
N LYS A 22 12.15 2.81 0.89
CA LYS A 22 11.62 1.78 0.00
C LYS A 22 11.96 0.39 0.53
N TYR A 23 11.09 -0.57 0.26
CA TYR A 23 11.24 -1.95 0.69
C TYR A 23 11.19 -2.88 -0.52
N THR A 24 12.23 -3.70 -0.70
CA THR A 24 12.21 -4.75 -1.73
C THR A 24 11.55 -6.01 -1.18
N ALA A 25 10.51 -6.48 -1.86
CA ALA A 25 9.83 -7.72 -1.57
C ALA A 25 10.58 -8.94 -2.12
N LYS A 26 10.10 -10.16 -1.82
CA LYS A 26 10.78 -11.42 -2.16
C LYS A 26 10.83 -11.69 -3.66
N ASP A 27 9.84 -11.23 -4.41
CA ASP A 27 9.76 -11.37 -5.86
C ASP A 27 10.46 -10.23 -6.63
N GLY A 28 10.95 -9.21 -5.91
CA GLY A 28 11.65 -8.06 -6.47
C GLY A 28 10.81 -6.78 -6.56
N HIS A 29 9.52 -6.79 -6.19
CA HIS A 29 8.73 -5.56 -6.17
C HIS A 29 9.29 -4.52 -5.19
N ILE A 30 9.21 -3.24 -5.58
CA ILE A 30 9.61 -2.10 -4.76
C ILE A 30 8.36 -1.50 -4.12
N CYS A 31 8.24 -1.68 -2.80
CA CYS A 31 7.13 -1.18 -1.99
C CYS A 31 7.48 0.14 -1.30
N ASP A 32 6.46 0.97 -1.07
CA ASP A 32 6.56 2.27 -0.42
C ASP A 32 6.47 2.17 1.12
N SER A 33 6.00 1.02 1.63
CA SER A 33 5.90 0.73 3.05
C SER A 33 6.28 -0.72 3.41
N LEU A 34 6.60 -0.93 4.69
CA LEU A 34 6.83 -2.27 5.23
C LEU A 34 5.57 -3.15 5.12
N SER A 35 4.39 -2.56 5.33
CA SER A 35 3.10 -3.23 5.24
C SER A 35 2.84 -3.78 3.84
N GLU A 36 3.07 -2.97 2.80
CA GLU A 36 3.00 -3.42 1.41
C GLU A 36 3.96 -4.57 1.15
N LYS A 37 5.22 -4.47 1.62
CA LYS A 37 6.17 -5.60 1.52
C LYS A 37 5.65 -6.86 2.23
N ILE A 38 4.96 -6.74 3.37
CA ILE A 38 4.39 -7.90 4.07
C ILE A 38 3.25 -8.52 3.25
N ILE A 39 2.37 -7.71 2.67
CA ILE A 39 1.28 -8.17 1.79
C ILE A 39 1.86 -8.86 0.56
N ASP A 40 2.81 -8.22 -0.12
CA ASP A 40 3.50 -8.75 -1.29
C ASP A 40 4.15 -10.11 -1.00
N ASN A 41 4.93 -10.18 0.08
CA ASN A 41 5.58 -11.43 0.48
C ASN A 41 4.57 -12.54 0.80
N TRP A 42 3.40 -12.19 1.32
CA TRP A 42 2.31 -13.14 1.57
C TRP A 42 1.71 -13.64 0.26
N LEU A 43 1.49 -12.76 -0.72
CA LEU A 43 1.03 -13.15 -2.06
C LEU A 43 2.05 -14.06 -2.75
N THR A 44 3.33 -13.67 -2.72
CA THR A 44 4.46 -14.44 -3.23
C THR A 44 4.57 -15.82 -2.57
N SER A 45 4.49 -15.90 -1.24
CA SER A 45 4.61 -17.19 -0.53
C SER A 45 3.49 -18.17 -0.86
N HIS A 46 2.31 -17.64 -1.21
CA HIS A 46 1.16 -18.43 -1.64
C HIS A 46 1.11 -18.66 -3.15
N LYS A 47 2.17 -18.27 -3.89
CA LYS A 47 2.28 -18.42 -5.35
C LYS A 47 1.13 -17.74 -6.10
N LEU A 48 0.59 -16.66 -5.55
CA LEU A 48 -0.45 -15.87 -6.20
C LEU A 48 0.21 -14.92 -7.19
N LEU A 49 -0.16 -15.02 -8.47
CA LEU A 49 0.25 -14.05 -9.48
C LEU A 49 -0.36 -12.69 -9.11
N HIS A 50 0.51 -11.70 -8.93
CA HIS A 50 0.11 -10.36 -8.58
C HIS A 50 1.05 -9.33 -9.20
N GLU A 51 0.52 -8.13 -9.40
CA GLU A 51 1.25 -6.98 -9.91
C GLU A 51 1.16 -5.85 -8.88
N HIS A 52 2.27 -5.13 -8.67
CA HIS A 52 2.35 -4.01 -7.74
C HIS A 52 2.26 -2.66 -8.47
N GLY A 53 1.45 -1.72 -7.96
CA GLY A 53 1.43 -0.34 -8.45
C GLY A 53 0.80 -0.15 -9.84
N ILE A 54 -0.22 -0.94 -10.19
CA ILE A 54 -0.90 -0.92 -11.48
C ILE A 54 -1.92 0.21 -11.56
N TYR A 55 -1.99 0.90 -12.70
CA TYR A 55 -2.99 1.94 -12.93
C TYR A 55 -4.41 1.36 -13.02
N TYR A 56 -5.37 2.08 -12.48
CA TYR A 56 -6.78 1.79 -12.75
C TYR A 56 -7.07 1.90 -14.27
N PRO A 57 -8.01 1.11 -14.82
CA PRO A 57 -8.35 1.15 -16.23
C PRO A 57 -8.62 2.58 -16.73
N ASN A 58 -7.96 2.97 -17.82
CA ASN A 58 -8.07 4.30 -18.43
C ASN A 58 -7.65 5.46 -17.50
N GLN A 59 -6.78 5.22 -16.51
CA GLN A 59 -6.28 6.24 -15.59
C GLN A 59 -4.75 6.35 -15.64
N THR A 60 -4.24 7.55 -15.39
CA THR A 60 -2.79 7.83 -15.34
C THR A 60 -2.32 8.37 -13.99
N LYS A 61 -3.26 8.61 -13.07
CA LYS A 61 -2.99 9.24 -11.76
C LYS A 61 -3.16 8.30 -10.58
N PHE A 62 -4.14 7.41 -10.66
CA PHE A 62 -4.47 6.49 -9.58
C PHE A 62 -3.95 5.11 -9.90
N LYS A 63 -3.15 4.58 -8.97
CA LYS A 63 -2.65 3.22 -8.97
C LYS A 63 -3.29 2.45 -7.84
N THR A 64 -3.45 1.16 -8.05
CA THR A 64 -3.72 0.20 -6.98
C THR A 64 -2.43 -0.33 -6.42
N ASP A 65 -2.46 -0.72 -5.15
CA ASP A 65 -1.25 -1.24 -4.49
C ASP A 65 -0.96 -2.64 -5.03
N PHE A 66 -1.99 -3.50 -5.14
CA PHE A 66 -1.85 -4.81 -5.77
C PHE A 66 -3.05 -5.19 -6.64
N LEU A 67 -2.75 -5.78 -7.81
CA LEU A 67 -3.72 -6.50 -8.64
C LEU A 67 -3.39 -7.98 -8.60
N VAL A 68 -4.28 -8.82 -8.06
CA VAL A 68 -4.05 -10.26 -7.88
C VAL A 68 -4.94 -11.05 -8.83
N LYS A 69 -4.36 -12.06 -9.51
CA LYS A 69 -5.05 -12.92 -10.49
C LYS A 69 -5.85 -12.12 -11.55
N ASN A 70 -5.40 -10.92 -11.91
CA ASN A 70 -6.10 -9.97 -12.82
C ASN A 70 -7.56 -9.67 -12.45
N LYS A 71 -7.94 -9.89 -11.19
CA LYS A 71 -9.35 -9.86 -10.75
C LYS A 71 -9.53 -9.12 -9.43
N TYR A 72 -8.63 -9.30 -8.49
CA TYR A 72 -8.77 -8.80 -7.13
C TYR A 72 -7.88 -7.58 -6.94
N TRP A 73 -8.52 -6.43 -6.71
CA TRP A 73 -7.85 -5.16 -6.48
C TRP A 73 -7.67 -4.96 -4.99
N ILE A 74 -6.43 -4.80 -4.52
CA ILE A 74 -6.10 -4.68 -3.10
C ILE A 74 -5.47 -3.32 -2.84
N GLU A 75 -5.96 -2.65 -1.81
CA GLU A 75 -5.46 -1.36 -1.34
C GLU A 75 -5.05 -1.46 0.14
N PHE A 76 -3.93 -0.84 0.48
CA PHE A 76 -3.45 -0.67 1.85
C PHE A 76 -3.50 0.83 2.22
N PRO A 77 -4.62 1.34 2.75
CA PRO A 77 -4.74 2.74 3.13
C PRO A 77 -4.06 3.03 4.49
N GLY A 78 -2.74 2.89 4.56
CA GLY A 78 -1.96 2.95 5.80
C GLY A 78 -1.99 4.29 6.56
N LEU A 79 -2.40 5.37 5.90
CA LEU A 79 -2.49 6.72 6.48
C LEU A 79 -3.94 7.21 6.65
N LEU A 80 -4.92 6.33 6.50
CA LEU A 80 -6.33 6.71 6.61
C LEU A 80 -6.63 7.30 7.99
N GLY A 81 -7.23 8.49 8.01
CA GLY A 81 -7.58 9.22 9.23
C GLY A 81 -6.42 9.99 9.87
N GLN A 82 -5.19 9.89 9.33
CA GLN A 82 -4.03 10.62 9.82
C GLN A 82 -3.86 11.98 9.15
N LEU A 83 -4.20 12.08 7.85
CA LEU A 83 -4.00 13.28 7.06
C LEU A 83 -5.22 13.57 6.18
N LYS A 84 -5.88 14.72 6.40
CA LYS A 84 -7.08 15.12 5.66
C LYS A 84 -6.90 15.05 4.12
N ARG A 85 -5.76 15.53 3.62
CA ARG A 85 -5.45 15.48 2.18
C ARG A 85 -5.30 14.05 1.64
N TYR A 86 -4.74 13.15 2.44
CA TYR A 86 -4.63 11.74 2.06
C TYR A 86 -6.01 11.10 1.98
N ASP A 87 -6.86 11.34 2.98
CA ASP A 87 -8.23 10.83 3.03
C ASP A 87 -9.08 11.32 1.85
N GLU A 88 -8.91 12.59 1.44
CA GLU A 88 -9.57 13.15 0.26
C GLU A 88 -9.14 12.46 -1.04
N LEU A 89 -7.84 12.17 -1.20
CA LEU A 89 -7.32 11.44 -2.35
C LEU A 89 -7.82 10.00 -2.36
N TYR A 90 -7.84 9.35 -1.20
CA TYR A 90 -8.36 7.99 -1.05
C TYR A 90 -9.85 7.92 -1.41
N LYS A 91 -10.66 8.87 -0.94
CA LYS A 91 -12.09 8.99 -1.32
C LYS A 91 -12.28 9.14 -2.83
N LYS A 92 -11.44 9.94 -3.50
CA LYS A 92 -11.47 10.07 -4.97
C LYS A 92 -11.13 8.75 -5.65
N LYS A 93 -10.14 8.01 -5.14
CA LYS A 93 -9.77 6.68 -5.63
C LYS A 93 -10.92 5.68 -5.46
N MET A 94 -11.59 5.65 -4.31
CA MET A 94 -12.75 4.78 -4.07
C MET A 94 -13.93 5.11 -4.99
N LYS A 95 -14.20 6.40 -5.23
CA LYS A 95 -15.24 6.83 -6.17
C LYS A 95 -14.93 6.39 -7.60
N LEU A 96 -13.67 6.51 -8.03
CA LEU A 96 -13.20 6.03 -9.33
C LEU A 96 -13.41 4.51 -9.46
N ALA A 97 -12.98 3.73 -8.47
CA ALA A 97 -13.15 2.28 -8.50
C ALA A 97 -14.61 1.87 -8.57
N LYS A 98 -15.49 2.55 -7.82
CA LYS A 98 -16.94 2.34 -7.91
C LYS A 98 -17.48 2.63 -9.32
N ASN A 99 -17.03 3.71 -9.96
CA ASN A 99 -17.45 4.06 -11.31
C ASN A 99 -16.96 3.05 -12.37
N LEU A 100 -15.86 2.35 -12.09
CA LEU A 100 -15.29 1.30 -12.93
C LEU A 100 -15.83 -0.09 -12.57
N GLU A 101 -16.80 -0.19 -11.66
CA GLU A 101 -17.34 -1.45 -11.13
C GLU A 101 -16.27 -2.38 -10.53
N ILE A 102 -15.17 -1.80 -10.07
CA ILE A 102 -14.06 -2.51 -9.43
C ILE A 102 -14.35 -2.66 -7.94
N LYS A 103 -14.34 -3.90 -7.47
CA LYS A 103 -14.41 -4.21 -6.03
C LYS A 103 -13.02 -4.18 -5.42
N ILE A 104 -12.79 -3.19 -4.55
CA ILE A 104 -11.55 -3.05 -3.79
C ILE A 104 -11.62 -3.90 -2.52
N ILE A 105 -10.51 -4.58 -2.22
CA ILE A 105 -10.26 -5.27 -0.96
C ILE A 105 -9.29 -4.41 -0.16
N GLU A 106 -9.79 -3.78 0.89
CA GLU A 106 -8.96 -2.97 1.78
C GLU A 106 -8.28 -3.86 2.81
N VAL A 107 -6.95 -3.80 2.86
CA VAL A 107 -6.14 -4.37 3.94
C VAL A 107 -5.75 -3.23 4.86
N LEU A 108 -6.17 -3.28 6.12
CA LEU A 108 -5.93 -2.20 7.07
C LEU A 108 -4.72 -2.52 7.95
N PRO A 109 -4.09 -1.52 8.62
CA PRO A 109 -2.96 -1.76 9.51
C PRO A 109 -3.23 -2.84 10.57
N GLN A 110 -4.46 -2.91 11.09
CA GLN A 110 -4.89 -3.92 12.07
C GLN A 110 -5.01 -5.36 11.52
N ASP A 111 -4.99 -5.52 10.20
CA ASP A 111 -4.94 -6.83 9.53
C ASP A 111 -3.50 -7.37 9.47
N ILE A 112 -2.50 -6.52 9.68
CA ILE A 112 -1.06 -6.86 9.66
C ILE A 112 -0.46 -6.86 11.07
N PHE A 113 -0.83 -5.87 11.89
CA PHE A 113 -0.27 -5.64 13.22
C PHE A 113 -1.36 -5.64 14.32
N PRO A 114 -1.02 -6.03 15.56
CA PRO A 114 0.27 -6.58 16.01
C PRO A 114 0.47 -8.05 15.59
N LYS A 115 -0.62 -8.76 15.30
CA LYS A 115 -0.62 -10.14 14.79
C LYS A 115 -1.05 -10.11 13.33
N ASN A 116 -0.30 -10.79 12.47
CA ASN A 116 -0.63 -10.94 11.07
C ASN A 116 -1.92 -11.76 10.92
N LYS A 117 -2.94 -11.18 10.27
CA LYS A 117 -4.25 -11.77 9.98
C LYS A 117 -4.52 -11.86 8.47
N LEU A 118 -3.49 -11.74 7.63
CA LEU A 118 -3.63 -11.82 6.18
C LEU A 118 -4.23 -13.15 5.74
N ASP A 119 -3.95 -14.26 6.41
CA ASP A 119 -4.58 -15.56 6.09
C ASP A 119 -6.10 -15.51 6.25
N SER A 120 -6.62 -14.87 7.31
CA SER A 120 -8.06 -14.73 7.51
C SER A 120 -8.69 -13.71 6.54
N LYS A 121 -7.93 -12.67 6.19
CA LYS A 121 -8.42 -11.55 5.36
C LYS A 121 -8.38 -11.88 3.87
N LEU A 122 -7.30 -12.49 3.41
CA LEU A 122 -6.98 -12.75 2.00
C LEU A 122 -7.00 -14.25 1.67
N GLY A 123 -7.24 -15.14 2.63
CA GLY A 123 -7.26 -16.59 2.40
C GLY A 123 -8.29 -17.05 1.36
N PHE A 124 -9.36 -16.28 1.14
CA PHE A 124 -10.31 -16.55 0.05
C PHE A 124 -9.67 -16.46 -1.35
N LEU A 125 -8.50 -15.81 -1.49
CA LEU A 125 -7.74 -15.77 -2.75
C LEU A 125 -7.04 -17.10 -3.06
N LEU A 126 -6.93 -18.00 -2.09
CA LEU A 126 -6.29 -19.32 -2.25
C LEU A 126 -7.22 -20.38 -2.86
N GLN A 127 -8.52 -20.07 -2.91
CA GLN A 127 -9.52 -20.88 -3.61
C GLN A 127 -9.41 -20.69 -5.14
#